data_AF-A0A7R6XUX0-F1
#
_entry.id   AF-A0A7R6XUX0-F1
#
_cell.length_a   1.000
_cell.length_b   1.000
_cell.length_c   1.000
_cell.angle_alpha   90.00
_cell.angle_beta   90.00
_cell.angle_gamma   90.00
#
_symmetry.space_group_name_H-M   'P 1'
#
loop_
_entity.id
_entity.type
_entity.pdbx_description
1 polymer ?
#
loop_
_entity_poly.entity_id
_entity_poly.type
_entity_poly.pdbx_seq_one_letter_code
_entity_poly.pdbx_strand_id
1 'polypeptide(L)'
;MDEGDDEILEDIKRNVEIRMTLLREKKFAELRKFLDETYGAEPDQRHAYECEVLWEEGKQDQALEETVGRLKSSDYNVHHIILCATYAWKLRRKDVADYLGLSFKSKELETSSIVLAQFVYRDLNGLEVSDEMRHTAWMLGADQ
;
A
#
# COMPACT_ATOMS: atom_id res chain seq x y z
N MET A 1 25.78 -12.98 13.55
CA MET A 1 25.02 -11.74 13.39
C MET A 1 26.07 -10.70 13.11
N ASP A 2 26.03 -10.15 11.91
CA ASP A 2 27.01 -9.19 11.41
C ASP A 2 26.59 -7.80 11.91
N GLU A 3 27.51 -7.04 12.49
CA GLU A 3 27.22 -5.74 13.13
C GLU A 3 26.58 -4.73 12.15
N GLY A 4 26.74 -4.94 10.84
CA GLY A 4 26.11 -4.13 9.79
C GLY A 4 24.62 -4.41 9.53
N ASP A 5 24.13 -5.62 9.82
CA ASP A 5 22.70 -5.93 9.66
C ASP A 5 21.85 -5.22 10.74
N ASP A 6 22.43 -5.04 11.93
CA ASP A 6 21.78 -4.36 13.05
C ASP A 6 21.68 -2.85 12.80
N GLU A 7 22.72 -2.23 12.23
CA GLU A 7 22.72 -0.80 11.87
C GLU A 7 21.67 -0.48 10.79
N ILE A 8 21.56 -1.33 9.76
CA ILE A 8 20.54 -1.19 8.70
C ILE A 8 19.13 -1.31 9.28
N LEU A 9 18.90 -2.26 10.19
CA LEU A 9 17.61 -2.46 10.82
C LEU A 9 17.21 -1.27 11.70
N GLU A 10 18.16 -0.67 12.42
CA GLU A 10 17.93 0.53 13.24
C GLU A 10 17.55 1.74 12.38
N ASP A 11 18.23 1.94 11.25
CA ASP A 11 17.90 3.01 10.31
C ASP A 11 16.50 2.83 9.70
N ILE A 12 16.13 1.60 9.33
CA ILE A 12 14.78 1.29 8.83
C ILE A 12 13.72 1.62 9.90
N LYS A 13 13.93 1.18 11.15
CA LYS A 13 13.00 1.46 12.26
C LYS A 13 12.85 2.96 12.49
N ARG A 14 13.97 3.69 12.55
CA ARG A 14 13.97 5.14 12.72
C ARG A 14 13.19 5.83 11.60
N ASN A 15 13.41 5.45 10.35
CA ASN A 15 12.73 6.05 9.20
C ASN A 15 11.21 5.78 9.23
N VAL A 16 10.80 4.57 9.62
CA VAL A 16 9.39 4.23 9.84
C VAL A 16 8.78 5.09 10.95
N GLU A 17 9.46 5.25 12.08
CA GLU A 17 8.98 6.06 13.21
C GLU A 17 8.81 7.53 12.82
N ILE A 18 9.79 8.12 12.14
CA ILE A 18 9.73 9.51 11.65
C ILE A 18 8.54 9.67 10.70
N ARG A 19 8.42 8.79 9.70
CA ARG A 19 7.32 8.81 8.73
C ARG A 19 5.96 8.77 9.42
N MET A 20 5.76 7.80 10.31
CA MET A 20 4.49 7.60 11.02
C MET A 20 4.17 8.78 11.94
N THR A 21 5.18 9.37 12.58
CA THR A 21 5.00 10.55 13.43
C THR A 21 4.53 11.75 12.60
N LEU A 22 5.23 12.06 11.51
CA LEU A 22 4.86 13.19 10.63
C LEU A 22 3.46 13.00 10.02
N LEU A 23 3.11 11.76 9.63
CA LEU A 23 1.80 11.42 9.09
C LEU A 23 0.69 11.63 10.13
N ARG A 24 0.86 11.12 11.36
CA ARG A 24 -0.11 11.30 12.47
C ARG A 24 -0.31 12.76 12.86
N GLU A 25 0.79 13.53 12.85
CA GLU A 25 0.77 14.97 13.13
C GLU A 25 0.28 15.81 11.94
N LYS A 26 -0.03 15.17 10.79
CA LYS A 26 -0.46 15.83 9.55
C LYS A 26 0.53 16.89 9.03
N LYS A 27 1.81 16.67 9.29
CA LYS A 27 2.93 17.51 8.83
C LYS A 27 3.34 17.11 7.41
N PHE A 28 2.44 17.29 6.45
CA PHE A 28 2.58 16.73 5.12
C PHE A 28 3.72 17.35 4.29
N ALA A 29 4.04 18.62 4.52
CA ALA A 29 5.16 19.27 3.84
C ALA A 29 6.51 18.73 4.32
N GLU A 30 6.67 18.60 5.65
CA GLU A 30 7.85 17.99 6.26
C GLU A 30 7.98 16.52 5.89
N LEU A 31 6.84 15.80 5.84
CA LEU A 31 6.81 14.41 5.43
C LEU A 31 7.31 14.25 3.98
N ARG A 32 6.82 15.03 3.04
CA ARG A 32 7.29 14.97 1.64
C ARG A 32 8.78 15.25 1.52
N LYS A 33 9.28 16.27 2.24
CA LYS A 33 10.72 16.56 2.29
C LYS A 33 11.52 15.36 2.82
N PHE A 34 11.07 14.77 3.93
CA PHE A 34 11.70 13.58 4.50
C PHE A 34 11.70 12.40 3.51
N LEU A 35 10.58 12.17 2.82
CA LEU A 35 10.47 11.12 1.83
C LEU A 35 11.40 11.35 0.64
N ASP A 36 11.54 12.58 0.16
CA ASP A 36 12.46 12.92 -0.94
C ASP A 36 13.92 12.69 -0.53
N GLU A 37 14.30 13.07 0.70
CA GLU A 37 15.65 12.86 1.24
C GLU A 37 15.97 11.38 1.47
N THR A 38 14.98 10.59 1.90
CA THR A 38 15.18 9.19 2.32
C THR A 38 15.01 8.20 1.16
N TYR A 39 14.03 8.43 0.30
CA TYR A 39 13.60 7.49 -0.75
C TYR A 39 13.65 8.09 -2.16
N GLY A 40 14.20 9.31 -2.34
CA GLY A 40 14.21 9.99 -3.65
C GLY A 40 14.97 9.23 -4.75
N ALA A 41 15.91 8.35 -4.38
CA ALA A 41 16.59 7.46 -5.31
C ALA A 41 15.78 6.20 -5.68
N GLU A 42 14.70 5.91 -4.94
CA GLU A 42 13.82 4.76 -5.10
C GLU A 42 12.41 5.23 -5.52
N PRO A 43 12.22 5.57 -6.81
CA PRO A 43 11.05 6.31 -7.27
C PRO A 43 9.73 5.60 -6.96
N ASP A 44 9.69 4.26 -7.01
CA ASP A 44 8.48 3.50 -6.73
C ASP A 44 8.16 3.46 -5.23
N GLN A 45 9.16 3.31 -4.37
CA GLN A 45 8.92 3.35 -2.92
C GLN A 45 8.50 4.76 -2.48
N ARG A 46 9.17 5.79 -2.99
CA ARG A 46 8.80 7.19 -2.74
C ARG A 46 7.38 7.50 -3.20
N HIS A 47 7.01 7.00 -4.38
CA HIS A 47 5.69 7.21 -4.93
C HIS A 47 4.60 6.49 -4.11
N ALA A 48 4.82 5.24 -3.70
CA ALA A 48 3.87 4.55 -2.84
C ALA A 48 3.60 5.33 -1.54
N TYR A 49 4.65 5.90 -0.93
CA TYR A 49 4.49 6.77 0.25
C TYR A 49 3.76 8.07 -0.08
N GLU A 50 3.92 8.64 -1.28
CA GLU A 50 3.13 9.81 -1.69
C GLU A 50 1.63 9.48 -1.73
N CYS A 51 1.26 8.30 -2.24
CA CYS A 51 -0.14 7.88 -2.29
C CYS A 51 -0.75 7.79 -0.89
N GLU A 52 0.00 7.30 0.11
CA GLU A 52 -0.42 7.33 1.51
C GLU A 52 -0.62 8.77 2.02
N VAL A 53 0.28 9.69 1.68
CA VAL A 53 0.13 11.11 2.04
C VAL A 53 -1.14 11.70 1.44
N LEU A 54 -1.39 11.46 0.14
CA LEU A 54 -2.61 11.93 -0.53
C LEU A 54 -3.87 11.39 0.14
N TRP A 55 -3.87 10.12 0.53
CA TRP A 55 -4.98 9.50 1.24
C TRP A 55 -5.25 10.19 2.57
N GLU A 56 -4.22 10.40 3.39
CA GLU A 56 -4.33 11.04 4.72
C GLU A 56 -4.63 12.55 4.63
N GLU A 57 -4.29 13.20 3.51
CA GLU A 57 -4.71 14.56 3.17
C GLU A 57 -6.21 14.66 2.81
N GLY A 58 -6.92 13.54 2.71
CA GLY A 58 -8.32 13.49 2.31
C GLY A 58 -8.54 13.49 0.79
N LYS A 59 -7.47 13.36 -0.02
CA LYS A 59 -7.54 13.25 -1.48
C LYS A 59 -7.65 11.79 -1.90
N GLN A 60 -8.63 11.09 -1.34
CA GLN A 60 -8.73 9.62 -1.40
C GLN A 60 -8.92 9.10 -2.83
N ASP A 61 -9.76 9.75 -3.65
CA ASP A 61 -9.95 9.37 -5.05
C ASP A 61 -8.65 9.56 -5.86
N GLN A 62 -7.93 10.66 -5.63
CA GLN A 62 -6.64 10.90 -6.28
C GLN A 62 -5.61 9.84 -5.88
N ALA A 63 -5.52 9.50 -4.59
CA ALA A 63 -4.63 8.44 -4.11
C ALA A 63 -4.92 7.09 -4.79
N LEU A 64 -6.21 6.77 -4.98
CA LEU A 64 -6.61 5.57 -5.72
C LEU A 64 -6.24 5.67 -7.21
N GLU A 65 -6.47 6.81 -7.86
CA GLU A 65 -6.12 7.00 -9.27
C GLU A 65 -4.62 6.85 -9.52
N GLU A 66 -3.77 7.46 -8.68
CA GLU A 66 -2.31 7.36 -8.77
C GLU A 66 -1.81 5.92 -8.56
N THR A 67 -2.36 5.21 -7.56
CA THR A 67 -2.00 3.80 -7.32
C THR A 67 -2.44 2.90 -8.48
N VAL A 68 -3.65 3.07 -9.01
CA VAL A 68 -4.13 2.33 -10.19
C VAL A 68 -3.29 2.65 -11.42
N GLY A 69 -2.90 3.91 -11.61
CA GLY A 69 -2.04 4.35 -12.71
C GLY A 69 -0.71 3.61 -12.71
N ARG A 70 -0.04 3.52 -11.55
CA ARG A 70 1.20 2.76 -11.37
C ARG A 70 1.04 1.27 -11.65
N LEU A 71 -0.03 0.66 -11.15
CA LEU A 71 -0.31 -0.75 -11.42
C LEU A 71 -0.48 -1.02 -12.93
N LYS A 72 -1.07 -0.09 -13.68
CA LYS A 72 -1.26 -0.22 -15.14
C LYS A 72 0.01 0.05 -15.93
N SER A 73 0.94 0.88 -15.43
CA SER A 73 2.22 1.14 -16.11
C SER A 73 3.24 0.03 -15.92
N SER A 74 3.02 -0.88 -14.97
CA SER A 74 3.98 -1.91 -14.53
C SER A 74 5.20 -1.36 -13.77
N ASP A 75 5.23 -0.07 -13.45
CA ASP A 75 6.24 0.57 -12.60
C ASP A 75 5.76 0.62 -11.15
N TYR A 76 5.49 -0.55 -10.57
CA TYR A 76 4.94 -0.69 -9.23
C TYR A 76 5.72 -1.69 -8.38
N ASN A 77 5.52 -1.60 -7.07
CA ASN A 77 6.03 -2.55 -6.08
C ASN A 77 4.86 -3.14 -5.26
N VAL A 78 5.17 -4.07 -4.35
CA VAL A 78 4.16 -4.72 -3.50
C VAL A 78 3.33 -3.72 -2.69
N HIS A 79 3.93 -2.61 -2.27
CA HIS A 79 3.24 -1.59 -1.49
C HIS A 79 2.10 -0.95 -2.31
N HIS A 80 2.32 -0.66 -3.58
CA HIS A 80 1.26 -0.15 -4.45
C HIS A 80 0.08 -1.12 -4.59
N ILE A 81 0.34 -2.44 -4.63
CA ILE A 81 -0.73 -3.44 -4.70
C ILE A 81 -1.57 -3.39 -3.42
N ILE A 82 -0.90 -3.33 -2.26
CA ILE A 82 -1.57 -3.25 -0.96
C ILE A 82 -2.42 -1.97 -0.89
N LEU A 83 -1.85 -0.81 -1.22
CA LEU A 83 -2.57 0.47 -1.22
C LEU A 83 -3.77 0.44 -2.17
N CYS A 84 -3.58 -0.01 -3.42
CA CYS A 84 -4.65 -0.08 -4.40
C CYS A 84 -5.81 -0.99 -3.93
N ALA A 85 -5.49 -2.16 -3.34
CA ALA A 85 -6.52 -3.06 -2.82
C ALA A 85 -7.24 -2.44 -1.61
N THR A 86 -6.51 -1.90 -0.65
CA THR A 86 -7.08 -1.26 0.55
C THR A 86 -7.97 -0.07 0.17
N TYR A 87 -7.51 0.80 -0.73
CA TYR A 87 -8.27 1.97 -1.17
C TYR A 87 -9.52 1.57 -1.96
N ALA A 88 -9.39 0.60 -2.88
CA ALA A 88 -10.54 0.10 -3.63
C ALA A 88 -11.62 -0.46 -2.70
N TRP A 89 -11.22 -1.18 -1.64
CA TRP A 89 -12.15 -1.70 -0.65
C TRP A 89 -12.83 -0.58 0.16
N LYS A 90 -12.04 0.34 0.74
CA LYS A 90 -12.55 1.45 1.56
C LYS A 90 -13.50 2.37 0.78
N LEU A 91 -13.20 2.62 -0.49
CA LEU A 91 -14.03 3.45 -1.37
C LEU A 91 -15.13 2.65 -2.10
N ARG A 92 -15.26 1.34 -1.85
CA ARG A 92 -16.20 0.43 -2.53
C ARG A 92 -16.12 0.50 -4.06
N ARG A 93 -14.89 0.62 -4.60
CA ARG A 93 -14.60 0.74 -6.04
C ARG A 93 -14.51 -0.63 -6.71
N LYS A 94 -15.69 -1.14 -7.07
CA LYS A 94 -15.85 -2.46 -7.70
C LYS A 94 -15.07 -2.60 -9.01
N ASP A 95 -15.01 -1.55 -9.82
CA ASP A 95 -14.27 -1.50 -11.08
C ASP A 95 -12.76 -1.79 -10.89
N VAL A 96 -12.18 -1.26 -9.82
CA VAL A 96 -10.78 -1.51 -9.47
C VAL A 96 -10.59 -2.91 -8.87
N ALA A 97 -11.54 -3.37 -8.06
CA ALA A 97 -11.50 -4.71 -7.49
C ALA A 97 -11.55 -5.80 -8.58
N ASP A 98 -12.37 -5.61 -9.62
CA ASP A 98 -12.42 -6.49 -10.78
C ASP A 98 -11.08 -6.53 -11.52
N TYR A 99 -10.43 -5.37 -11.69
CA TYR A 99 -9.08 -5.30 -12.24
C TYR A 99 -8.06 -6.07 -11.38
N LEU A 100 -8.10 -5.90 -10.06
CA LEU A 100 -7.19 -6.57 -9.13
C LEU A 100 -7.36 -8.10 -9.16
N GLY A 101 -8.60 -8.59 -9.13
CA GLY A 101 -8.91 -10.02 -9.17
C GLY A 101 -8.50 -10.72 -10.47
N LEU A 102 -8.50 -9.99 -11.60
CA LEU A 102 -8.07 -10.49 -12.90
C LEU A 102 -6.54 -10.44 -13.07
N SER A 103 -5.89 -9.38 -12.59
CA SER A 103 -4.48 -9.09 -12.87
C SER A 103 -3.51 -9.85 -11.95
N PHE A 104 -3.92 -10.16 -10.72
CA PHE A 104 -3.02 -10.69 -9.69
C PHE A 104 -3.30 -12.16 -9.35
N LYS A 105 -3.04 -13.05 -10.33
CA LYS A 105 -3.19 -14.52 -10.19
C LYS A 105 -1.85 -15.29 -10.15
N SER A 106 -0.71 -14.61 -10.25
CA SER A 106 0.61 -15.22 -10.36
C SER A 106 1.27 -15.47 -8.99
N LYS A 107 2.04 -16.57 -8.86
CA LYS A 107 2.87 -16.91 -7.69
C LYS A 107 4.10 -16.00 -7.49
N GLU A 108 4.39 -15.11 -8.42
CA GLU A 108 5.61 -14.28 -8.40
C GLU A 108 5.54 -13.07 -7.46
N LEU A 109 4.36 -12.76 -6.92
CA LEU A 109 4.18 -11.69 -5.93
C LEU A 109 4.13 -12.24 -4.51
N GLU A 110 4.27 -11.35 -3.53
CA GLU A 110 4.10 -11.72 -2.13
C GLU A 110 2.69 -12.27 -1.89
N THR A 111 2.60 -13.46 -1.30
CA THR A 111 1.35 -14.19 -1.02
C THR A 111 0.31 -13.29 -0.37
N SER A 112 0.69 -12.46 0.61
CA SER A 112 -0.22 -11.57 1.33
C SER A 112 -0.89 -10.52 0.43
N SER A 113 -0.17 -9.98 -0.55
CA SER A 113 -0.71 -8.99 -1.50
C SER A 113 -1.74 -9.62 -2.45
N ILE A 114 -1.50 -10.87 -2.89
CA ILE A 114 -2.43 -11.65 -3.72
C ILE A 114 -3.68 -11.98 -2.91
N VAL A 115 -3.51 -12.46 -1.68
CA VAL A 115 -4.61 -12.81 -0.78
C VAL A 115 -5.49 -11.59 -0.51
N LEU A 116 -4.90 -10.42 -0.28
CA LEU A 116 -5.63 -9.16 -0.13
C LEU A 116 -6.37 -8.76 -1.43
N ALA A 117 -5.72 -8.81 -2.58
CA ALA A 117 -6.37 -8.49 -3.86
C ALA A 117 -7.58 -9.42 -4.13
N GLN A 118 -7.43 -10.71 -3.84
CA GLN A 118 -8.52 -11.68 -3.95
C GLN A 118 -9.62 -11.43 -2.90
N PHE A 119 -9.27 -11.00 -1.69
CA PHE A 119 -10.24 -10.65 -0.65
C PHE A 119 -11.13 -9.52 -1.16
N VAL A 120 -10.53 -8.43 -1.62
CA VAL A 120 -11.25 -7.24 -2.09
C VAL A 120 -12.13 -7.56 -3.29
N TYR A 121 -11.61 -8.32 -4.26
CA TYR A 121 -12.40 -8.78 -5.41
C TYR A 121 -13.63 -9.56 -4.97
N ARG A 122 -13.46 -10.54 -4.07
CA ARG A 122 -14.55 -11.43 -3.65
C ARG A 122 -15.58 -10.71 -2.79
N ASP A 123 -15.14 -9.94 -1.79
CA ASP A 123 -16.02 -9.18 -0.90
C ASP A 123 -16.91 -8.20 -1.68
N LEU A 124 -16.33 -7.38 -2.56
CA LEU A 124 -17.08 -6.40 -3.35
C LEU A 124 -17.94 -7.02 -4.46
N ASN A 125 -17.71 -8.29 -4.81
CA ASN A 125 -18.57 -9.06 -5.70
C ASN A 125 -19.60 -9.93 -4.98
N GLY A 126 -19.67 -9.89 -3.65
CA GLY A 126 -20.59 -10.72 -2.86
C GLY A 126 -20.28 -12.21 -2.92
N LEU A 127 -19.02 -12.56 -3.15
CA LEU A 127 -18.53 -13.94 -3.17
C LEU A 127 -18.06 -14.36 -1.78
N GLU A 128 -18.05 -15.66 -1.52
CA GLU A 128 -17.59 -16.22 -0.24
C GLU A 128 -16.13 -15.87 0.04
N VAL A 129 -15.81 -15.42 1.25
CA VAL A 129 -14.46 -15.03 1.68
C VAL A 129 -14.00 -15.95 2.81
N SER A 130 -12.80 -16.53 2.69
CA SER A 130 -12.24 -17.41 3.72
C SER A 130 -11.69 -16.64 4.92
N ASP A 131 -11.54 -17.32 6.05
CA ASP A 131 -11.00 -16.72 7.28
C ASP A 131 -9.55 -16.25 7.12
N GLU A 132 -8.73 -16.96 6.36
CA GLU A 132 -7.35 -16.55 6.03
C GLU A 132 -7.33 -15.21 5.28
N MET A 133 -8.25 -15.03 4.34
CA MET A 133 -8.38 -13.79 3.58
C MET A 133 -8.83 -12.63 4.47
N ARG A 134 -9.79 -12.87 5.37
CA ARG A 134 -10.23 -11.89 6.37
C ARG A 134 -9.09 -11.50 7.32
N HIS A 135 -8.34 -12.49 7.81
CA HIS A 135 -7.20 -12.25 8.68
C HIS A 135 -6.12 -11.41 7.98
N THR A 136 -5.81 -11.71 6.73
CA THR A 136 -4.86 -10.94 5.92
C THR A 136 -5.34 -9.51 5.69
N ALA A 137 -6.62 -9.33 5.36
CA ALA A 137 -7.22 -8.00 5.20
C ALA A 137 -7.14 -7.16 6.48
N TRP A 138 -7.41 -7.78 7.64
CA TRP A 138 -7.27 -7.14 8.95
C TRP A 138 -5.82 -6.71 9.22
N MET A 139 -4.84 -7.60 9.00
CA MET A 139 -3.42 -7.33 9.19
C MET A 139 -2.92 -6.15 8.32
N LEU A 140 -3.49 -5.98 7.13
CA LEU A 140 -3.09 -4.96 6.15
C LEU A 140 -3.98 -3.70 6.18
N GLY A 141 -4.87 -3.57 7.18
CA GLY A 141 -5.66 -2.35 7.41
C GLY A 141 -6.84 -2.15 6.46
N ALA A 142 -7.31 -3.23 5.82
CA ALA A 142 -8.49 -3.27 4.95
C ALA A 142 -9.73 -3.81 5.69
N ASP A 143 -9.82 -3.63 7.02
CA ASP A 143 -10.98 -4.00 7.86
C ASP A 143 -11.35 -2.90 8.88
N GLN A 144 -10.86 -1.66 8.68
CA GLN A 144 -11.15 -0.49 9.52
C GLN A 144 -11.79 0.63 8.72
#